data_AF-A0A415H0Z3-F1
#
_entry.id   AF-A0A415H0Z3-F1
#
_cell.length_a   1.000
_cell.length_b   1.000
_cell.length_c   1.000
_cell.angle_alpha   90.00
_cell.angle_beta   90.00
_cell.angle_gamma   90.00
#
_symmetry.space_group_name_H-M   'P 1'
#
loop_
_entity.id
_entity.type
_entity.pdbx_description
1 polymer ?
#
loop_
_entity_poly.entity_id
_entity_poly.type
_entity_poly.pdbx_seq_one_letter_code
_entity_poly.pdbx_strand_id
1 'polypeptide(L)'
;MKKQCKVILQNNKYDCAFACLAMLFSYKDIEVPTSAFTENEIIGRDGVSLKDLKDICTKKQATLKIYRVEKEEFKKLRVNINKPYLVYWNNNHYVILEKIKKNKNCNN
;
A
#
# COMPACT_ATOMS: atom_id res chain seq x y z
N MET A 1 5.15 -14.32 16.46
CA MET A 1 5.86 -13.06 16.09
C MET A 1 4.98 -12.28 15.13
N LYS A 2 4.79 -10.96 15.32
CA LYS A 2 4.04 -10.15 14.32
C LYS A 2 4.95 -9.88 13.13
N LYS A 3 4.54 -10.34 11.96
CA LYS A 3 5.26 -10.11 10.70
C LYS A 3 5.19 -8.63 10.34
N GLN A 4 6.26 -8.08 9.77
CA GLN A 4 6.37 -6.69 9.31
C GLN A 4 6.73 -6.68 7.82
N CYS A 5 6.29 -5.67 7.10
CA CYS A 5 6.74 -5.43 5.73
C CYS A 5 8.22 -5.04 5.75
N LYS A 6 8.99 -5.51 4.76
CA LYS A 6 10.32 -4.92 4.50
C LYS A 6 10.11 -3.49 4.03
N VAL A 7 10.93 -2.56 4.50
CA VAL A 7 10.89 -1.17 4.02
C VAL A 7 11.57 -1.14 2.65
N ILE A 8 10.82 -0.71 1.63
CA ILE A 8 11.31 -0.55 0.26
C ILE A 8 11.13 0.92 -0.11
N LEU A 9 12.23 1.59 -0.42
CA LEU A 9 12.22 3.00 -0.80
C LEU A 9 11.80 3.14 -2.26
N GLN A 10 11.03 4.18 -2.55
CA GLN A 10 10.70 4.56 -3.92
C GLN A 10 11.95 5.14 -4.61
N ASN A 11 12.18 4.76 -5.86
CA ASN A 11 13.29 5.30 -6.66
C ASN A 11 12.92 6.64 -7.31
N ASN A 12 11.64 6.84 -7.63
CA ASN A 12 11.11 8.08 -8.20
C ASN A 12 9.82 8.50 -7.47
N LYS A 13 9.44 9.77 -7.61
CA LYS A 13 8.22 10.36 -7.01
C LYS A 13 6.92 9.73 -7.50
N TYR A 14 6.97 9.00 -8.62
CA TYR A 14 5.81 8.33 -9.22
C TYR A 14 5.70 6.84 -8.84
N ASP A 15 6.71 6.28 -8.17
CA ASP A 15 6.82 4.83 -7.93
C ASP A 15 6.32 4.40 -6.54
N CYS A 16 5.72 5.32 -5.77
CA CYS A 16 5.22 5.03 -4.43
C CYS A 16 4.27 3.83 -4.40
N ALA A 17 3.45 3.66 -5.44
CA ALA A 17 2.53 2.54 -5.61
C ALA A 17 3.27 1.19 -5.74
N PHE A 18 4.34 1.13 -6.55
CA PHE A 18 5.13 -0.07 -6.76
C PHE A 18 5.96 -0.44 -5.54
N ALA A 19 6.56 0.57 -4.89
CA ALA A 19 7.24 0.38 -3.62
C ALA A 19 6.26 -0.24 -2.59
N CYS A 20 5.05 0.32 -2.46
CA CYS A 20 4.04 -0.23 -1.57
C CYS A 20 3.57 -1.65 -1.94
N LEU A 21 3.41 -1.96 -3.23
CA LEU A 21 3.12 -3.33 -3.66
C LEU A 21 4.26 -4.28 -3.25
N ALA A 22 5.51 -3.95 -3.57
CA ALA A 22 6.67 -4.74 -3.18
C ALA A 22 6.69 -4.99 -1.65
N MET A 23 6.38 -3.96 -0.86
CA MET A 23 6.26 -4.07 0.60
C MET A 23 5.17 -5.07 1.01
N LEU A 24 3.98 -5.05 0.38
CA LEU A 24 2.91 -6.01 0.67
C LEU A 24 3.27 -7.45 0.26
N PHE A 25 3.94 -7.64 -0.87
CA PHE A 25 4.43 -8.96 -1.28
C PHE A 25 5.47 -9.48 -0.30
N SER A 26 6.37 -8.61 0.21
CA SER A 26 7.34 -9.00 1.25
C SER A 26 6.68 -9.48 2.54
N TYR A 27 5.52 -8.91 2.92
CA TYR A 27 4.72 -9.40 4.04
C TYR A 27 4.15 -10.82 3.80
N LYS A 28 4.19 -11.33 2.57
CA LYS A 28 3.84 -12.70 2.20
C LYS A 28 5.05 -13.60 1.94
N ASP A 29 6.26 -13.15 2.31
CA ASP A 29 7.53 -13.82 2.00
C ASP A 29 7.80 -13.95 0.49
N ILE A 30 7.19 -13.08 -0.31
CA ILE A 30 7.40 -13.03 -1.76
C ILE A 30 8.24 -11.79 -2.05
N GLU A 31 9.45 -11.99 -2.56
CA GLU A 31 10.31 -10.89 -2.97
C GLU A 31 10.05 -10.54 -4.43
N VAL A 32 9.56 -9.32 -4.66
CA VAL A 32 9.31 -8.81 -6.00
C VAL A 32 10.02 -7.46 -6.13
N PRO A 33 10.98 -7.30 -7.05
CA PRO A 33 11.61 -6.02 -7.27
C PRO A 33 10.59 -5.02 -7.84
N THR A 34 10.75 -3.74 -7.53
CA THR A 34 9.82 -2.70 -7.99
C THR A 34 9.74 -2.62 -9.52
N SER A 35 10.85 -2.91 -10.21
CA SER A 35 10.91 -2.98 -11.67
C SER A 35 9.95 -4.01 -12.28
N ALA A 36 9.66 -5.10 -11.58
CA ALA A 36 8.75 -6.13 -12.08
C ALA A 36 7.30 -5.65 -12.19
N PHE A 37 6.96 -4.50 -11.60
CA PHE A 37 5.66 -3.85 -11.75
C PHE A 37 5.65 -2.77 -12.85
N THR A 38 6.83 -2.32 -13.29
CA THR A 38 6.96 -1.25 -14.30
C THR A 38 7.18 -1.79 -15.72
N GLU A 39 7.65 -3.03 -15.87
CA GLU A 39 8.03 -3.65 -17.16
C GLU A 39 6.96 -3.58 -18.26
N ASN A 40 5.68 -3.43 -17.92
CA ASN A 40 4.58 -3.39 -18.89
C ASN A 40 3.62 -2.21 -18.67
N GLU A 41 4.04 -1.19 -17.91
CA GLU A 41 3.18 -0.08 -17.51
C GLU A 41 3.82 1.25 -17.93
N ILE A 42 3.10 2.03 -18.73
CA ILE A 42 3.51 3.39 -19.09
C ILE A 42 3.05 4.30 -17.95
N ILE A 43 3.97 4.60 -17.02
CA ILE A 43 3.68 5.47 -15.89
C ILE A 43 3.62 6.91 -16.40
N GLY A 44 2.42 7.48 -16.43
CA GLY A 44 2.21 8.89 -16.71
C GLY A 44 2.79 9.79 -15.61
N ARG A 45 2.81 11.09 -15.87
CA ARG A 45 3.20 12.11 -14.87
C ARG A 45 2.27 12.16 -13.65
N ASP A 46 1.13 11.51 -13.73
CA ASP A 46 0.13 11.43 -12.66
C ASP A 46 0.32 10.21 -11.73
N GLY A 47 1.37 9.41 -11.99
CA GLY A 47 1.64 8.20 -11.22
C GLY A 47 0.72 7.03 -11.59
N VAL A 48 0.49 6.14 -10.62
CA VAL A 48 -0.25 4.89 -10.82
C VAL A 48 -1.67 5.02 -10.27
N SER A 49 -2.68 4.79 -11.10
CA SER A 49 -4.08 4.83 -10.63
C SER A 49 -4.44 3.56 -9.85
N LEU A 50 -5.54 3.63 -9.08
CA LEU A 50 -6.11 2.46 -8.41
C LEU A 50 -6.53 1.35 -9.39
N LYS A 51 -6.93 1.72 -10.61
CA LYS A 51 -7.28 0.78 -11.67
C LYS A 51 -6.03 0.04 -12.14
N ASP A 52 -4.96 0.77 -12.44
CA ASP A 52 -3.69 0.19 -12.89
C ASP A 52 -3.13 -0.74 -11.81
N LEU A 53 -3.16 -0.32 -10.55
CA LEU A 53 -2.78 -1.18 -9.42
C LEU A 53 -3.54 -2.52 -9.39
N LYS A 54 -4.84 -2.50 -9.68
CA LYS A 54 -5.65 -3.71 -9.73
C LYS A 54 -5.25 -4.59 -10.92
N ASP A 55 -5.08 -3.99 -12.10
CA ASP A 55 -4.70 -4.69 -13.32
C ASP A 55 -3.31 -5.35 -13.17
N ILE A 56 -2.35 -4.63 -12.59
CA ILE A 56 -1.00 -5.13 -12.27
C ILE A 56 -1.06 -6.30 -11.30
N CYS A 57 -1.85 -6.19 -10.21
CA CYS A 57 -2.04 -7.28 -9.27
C CYS A 57 -2.60 -8.52 -9.97
N THR A 58 -3.61 -8.34 -10.82
CA THR A 58 -4.22 -9.45 -11.58
C THR A 58 -3.21 -10.12 -12.51
N LYS A 59 -2.37 -9.35 -13.23
CA LYS A 59 -1.28 -9.89 -14.05
C LYS A 59 -0.28 -10.72 -13.22
N LYS A 60 -0.05 -10.35 -11.96
CA LYS A 60 0.80 -11.08 -11.00
C LYS A 60 0.04 -12.16 -10.22
N GLN A 61 -1.15 -12.56 -10.67
CA GLN A 61 -1.99 -13.59 -10.03
C GLN A 61 -2.35 -13.26 -8.57
N ALA A 62 -2.41 -11.97 -8.24
CA ALA A 62 -2.80 -11.45 -6.93
C ALA A 62 -4.15 -10.72 -7.02
N THR A 63 -4.94 -10.83 -5.95
CA THR A 63 -6.24 -10.17 -5.86
C THR A 63 -6.13 -8.92 -5.00
N LEU A 64 -6.29 -7.74 -5.61
CA LEU A 64 -6.40 -6.47 -4.91
C LEU A 64 -7.88 -6.10 -4.72
N LYS A 65 -8.32 -6.04 -3.46
CA LYS A 65 -9.66 -5.53 -3.10
C LYS A 65 -9.53 -4.09 -2.60
N ILE A 66 -10.24 -3.19 -3.24
CA ILE A 66 -10.20 -1.76 -2.98
C ILE A 66 -11.51 -1.36 -2.31
N TYR A 67 -11.41 -0.60 -1.23
CA TYR A 67 -12.55 -0.13 -0.45
C TYR A 67 -12.41 1.37 -0.22
N ARG A 68 -13.52 2.10 -0.35
CA ARG A 68 -13.63 3.47 0.16
C ARG A 68 -14.18 3.38 1.57
N VAL A 69 -13.54 4.07 2.49
CA VAL A 69 -13.88 4.05 3.91
C VAL A 69 -14.05 5.47 4.38
N GLU A 70 -15.15 5.77 5.04
CA GLU A 70 -15.35 7.08 5.66
C GLU A 70 -14.62 7.19 7.00
N LYS A 71 -14.43 8.43 7.48
CA LYS A 71 -13.66 8.71 8.71
C LYS A 71 -14.18 7.95 9.93
N GLU A 72 -15.50 7.80 10.06
CA GLU A 72 -16.12 7.10 11.20
C GLU A 72 -15.94 5.57 11.11
N GLU A 73 -16.00 5.01 9.91
CA GLU A 73 -15.71 3.59 9.68
C GLU A 73 -14.23 3.27 9.91
N PHE A 74 -13.34 4.19 9.54
CA PHE A 74 -11.92 4.04 9.78
C PHE A 74 -11.59 3.91 11.27
N LYS A 75 -12.30 4.64 12.16
CA LYS A 75 -12.15 4.50 13.62
C LYS A 75 -12.46 3.08 14.09
N LYS A 76 -13.51 2.45 13.53
CA LYS A 76 -13.87 1.05 13.83
C LYS A 76 -12.79 0.07 13.32
N LEU A 77 -12.25 0.33 12.13
CA LEU A 77 -11.17 -0.48 11.56
C LEU A 77 -9.87 -0.42 12.39
N ARG A 78 -9.58 0.71 13.07
CA ARG A 78 -8.34 0.85 13.88
C ARG A 78 -8.12 -0.29 14.86
N VAL A 79 -9.19 -0.85 15.43
CA VAL A 79 -9.14 -1.92 16.44
C VAL A 79 -8.75 -3.28 15.83
N ASN A 80 -9.01 -3.47 14.53
CA ASN A 80 -8.91 -4.78 13.85
C ASN A 80 -7.78 -4.88 12.82
N ILE A 81 -6.85 -3.91 12.77
CA ILE A 81 -5.69 -3.97 11.86
C ILE A 81 -4.72 -5.05 12.33
N ASN A 82 -4.77 -6.21 11.67
CA ASN A 82 -3.92 -7.38 11.93
C ASN A 82 -2.95 -7.71 10.79
N LYS A 83 -3.00 -6.94 9.70
CA LYS A 83 -2.19 -7.08 8.49
C LYS A 83 -1.93 -5.70 7.89
N PRO A 84 -0.89 -5.53 7.06
CA PRO A 84 -0.66 -4.28 6.36
C PRO A 84 -1.74 -4.02 5.30
N TYR A 85 -2.08 -2.75 5.14
CA TYR A 85 -3.02 -2.28 4.12
C TYR A 85 -2.36 -1.22 3.25
N LEU A 86 -2.64 -1.28 1.94
CA LEU A 86 -2.36 -0.17 1.03
C LEU A 86 -3.38 0.94 1.26
N VAL A 87 -2.90 2.16 1.53
CA VAL A 87 -3.76 3.33 1.74
C VAL A 87 -3.44 4.35 0.68
N TYR A 88 -4.48 4.84 0.01
CA TYR A 88 -4.40 6.01 -0.86
C TYR A 88 -4.61 7.26 -0.01
N TRP A 89 -3.60 8.13 0.01
CA TRP A 89 -3.51 9.29 0.89
C TRP A 89 -3.42 10.58 0.09
N ASN A 90 -4.14 11.61 0.55
CA ASN A 90 -4.13 12.98 0.02
C ASN A 90 -4.29 13.08 -1.51
N ASN A 91 -5.03 12.13 -2.09
CA ASN A 91 -5.32 12.07 -3.52
C ASN A 91 -4.09 12.05 -4.45
N ASN A 92 -2.91 11.68 -3.96
CA ASN A 92 -1.71 11.63 -4.79
C ASN A 92 -0.61 10.68 -4.31
N HIS A 93 -0.79 9.98 -3.19
CA HIS A 93 0.27 9.17 -2.61
C HIS A 93 -0.24 7.83 -2.09
N TYR A 94 0.61 6.81 -2.14
CA TYR A 94 0.32 5.48 -1.59
C TYR A 94 1.25 5.20 -0.43
N VAL A 95 0.70 4.68 0.67
CA VAL A 95 1.44 4.31 1.87
C VAL A 95 0.98 2.96 2.40
N ILE A 96 1.83 2.30 3.19
CA ILE A 96 1.48 1.09 3.92
C ILE A 96 1.11 1.42 5.36
N LEU A 97 -0.10 1.00 5.74
CA LEU A 97 -0.59 1.05 7.10
C LEU A 97 -0.38 -0.31 7.77
N GLU A 98 0.67 -0.43 8.58
CA GLU A 98 0.95 -1.68 9.31
C GLU A 98 0.26 -1.76 10.67
N LYS A 99 0.26 -0.65 11.42
CA LYS A 99 -0.27 -0.61 12.77
C LYS A 99 -0.72 0.80 13.14
N ILE A 100 -1.84 0.87 13.84
CA ILE A 100 -2.28 2.08 14.53
C ILE A 100 -2.00 1.90 16.01
N LYS A 101 -1.26 2.83 16.61
CA LYS A 101 -1.06 2.90 18.05
C LYS A 101 -1.82 4.11 18.59
N LYS A 102 -2.47 3.95 19.75
CA LYS A 102 -3.04 5.10 20.46
C LYS A 102 -1.87 6.02 20.86
N ASN A 103 -1.98 7.30 20.51
CA ASN A 103 -0.97 8.26 20.91
C ASN A 103 -1.01 8.37 22.45
N LYS A 104 0.12 8.20 23.13
CA LYS A 104 0.18 8.34 24.61
C LYS A 104 0.29 9.82 25.04
N ASN A 105 0.56 10.76 24.12
CA ASN A 105 0.83 12.17 24.42
C ASN A 105 -0.03 13.16 23.63
N CYS A 106 -1.36 12.98 23.56
CA CYS A 106 -2.25 14.09 23.21
C CYS A 106 -3.11 14.41 24.43
N ASN A 107 -2.56 15.20 25.35
CA ASN A 107 -3.37 16.08 26.19
C ASN A 107 -3.81 17.24 25.29
N ASN A 108 -5.10 17.26 24.96
CA ASN A 108 -5.85 18.45 24.55
C ASN A 108 -7.29 18.22 25.03
#